data_AF-A0A9P6D8X2-F1
#
_entry.id   AF-A0A9P6D8X2-F1
#
_cell.length_a   1.000
_cell.length_b   1.000
_cell.length_c   1.000
_cell.angle_alpha   90.00
_cell.angle_beta   90.00
_cell.angle_gamma   90.00
#
_symmetry.space_group_name_H-M   'P 1'
#
loop_
_entity.id
_entity.type
_entity.pdbx_description
1 polymer ?
#
loop_
_entity_poly.entity_id
_entity_poly.type
_entity_poly.pdbx_seq_one_letter_code
_entity_poly.pdbx_strand_id
1 'polypeptide(L)' 'MKICPEIDISWGIPKCHCPAYKIECQLPHSMNLKPGVSHTDSKGIELNWAAFNPIANSAKEMGLGPWHNTLNDHFGLLNW' A
#
# COMPACT_ATOMS: atom_id res chain seq x y z
N MET A 1 2.52 -7.67 -16.16
CA MET A 1 2.67 -8.82 -15.26
C MET A 1 1.91 -9.99 -15.86
N LYS A 2 2.59 -11.09 -16.21
CA LYS A 2 1.91 -12.33 -16.61
C LYS A 2 1.78 -13.18 -15.36
N ILE A 3 0.55 -13.55 -14.99
CA ILE A 3 0.30 -14.46 -13.88
C ILE A 3 0.21 -15.86 -14.47
N CYS A 4 0.87 -16.85 -13.84
CA CYS A 4 0.77 -18.24 -14.27
C CYS A 4 -0.69 -18.69 -14.20
N PRO A 5 -1.22 -19.35 -15.26
CA PRO A 5 -2.63 -19.75 -15.31
C PRO A 5 -3.03 -20.77 -14.24
N GLU A 6 -2.04 -21.40 -13.59
CA GLU A 6 -2.21 -22.36 -12.49
C GLU A 6 -2.42 -21.68 -11.13
N ILE A 7 -2.21 -20.36 -11.03
CA ILE A 7 -2.37 -19.61 -9.79
C ILE A 7 -3.85 -19.24 -9.62
N ASP A 8 -4.46 -19.70 -8.54
CA ASP A 8 -5.79 -19.23 -8.12
C ASP A 8 -5.69 -17.80 -7.55
N ILE A 9 -6.53 -16.90 -8.06
CA ILE A 9 -6.53 -15.49 -7.70
C ILE A 9 -7.83 -15.17 -6.98
N SER A 10 -7.74 -14.58 -5.79
CA SER A 10 -8.90 -14.07 -5.07
C SER A 10 -8.77 -12.59 -4.74
N TRP A 11 -9.89 -11.87 -4.77
CA TRP A 11 -9.96 -10.44 -4.48
C TRP A 11 -10.26 -10.19 -3.01
N GLY A 12 -9.59 -9.21 -2.39
CA GLY A 12 -9.80 -8.82 -1.00
C GLY A 12 -10.10 -7.33 -0.84
N ILE A 13 -10.89 -7.00 0.18
CA ILE A 13 -11.17 -5.64 0.61
C ILE A 13 -10.32 -5.34 1.86
N PRO A 14 -9.47 -4.30 1.83
CA PRO A 14 -8.71 -3.85 2.99
C PRO A 14 -9.61 -3.56 4.18
N LYS A 15 -9.10 -3.84 5.39
CA LYS A 15 -9.89 -3.80 6.63
C LYS A 15 -10.64 -2.48 6.83
N CYS A 16 -9.97 -1.35 6.61
CA CYS A 16 -10.58 -0.03 6.82
C CYS A 16 -11.52 0.41 5.71
N HIS A 17 -11.40 -0.17 4.51
CA HIS A 17 -12.30 0.13 3.41
C HIS A 17 -13.53 -0.76 3.42
N CYS A 18 -13.49 -1.91 4.12
CA CYS A 18 -14.61 -2.84 4.22
C CYS A 18 -15.97 -2.18 4.53
N PRO A 19 -16.08 -1.25 5.49
CA PRO A 19 -17.35 -0.58 5.79
C PRO A 19 -17.90 0.30 4.65
N ALA A 20 -17.05 0.73 3.71
CA ALA A 20 -17.45 1.55 2.57
C ALA A 20 -18.08 0.73 1.42
N TYR A 21 -18.01 -0.60 1.47
CA TYR A 21 -18.62 -1.48 0.47
C TYR A 21 -20.01 -1.94 0.89
N LYS A 22 -20.81 -2.35 -0.11
CA LYS A 22 -22.11 -3.01 0.11
C LYS A 22 -21.95 -4.22 1.03
N ILE A 23 -22.92 -4.45 1.92
CA ILE A 23 -22.90 -5.52 2.92
C ILE A 23 -22.64 -6.90 2.29
N GLU A 24 -23.25 -7.17 1.13
CA GLU A 24 -23.07 -8.41 0.35
C GLU A 24 -21.60 -8.66 -0.07
N CYS A 25 -20.78 -7.61 -0.19
CA CYS A 25 -19.38 -7.72 -0.56
C CYS A 25 -18.43 -7.82 0.64
N GLN A 26 -18.86 -7.37 1.82
CA GLN A 26 -17.99 -7.21 2.99
C GLN A 26 -17.44 -8.54 3.47
N LEU A 27 -18.29 -9.53 3.76
CA LEU A 27 -17.85 -10.83 4.27
C LEU A 27 -17.05 -11.66 3.27
N PRO A 28 -17.50 -11.87 2.01
CA PRO A 28 -16.79 -12.76 1.08
C PRO A 28 -15.39 -12.26 0.69
N HIS A 29 -15.17 -10.95 0.77
CA HIS A 29 -13.90 -10.33 0.38
C HIS A 29 -13.15 -9.74 1.57
N SER A 30 -13.65 -9.86 2.80
CA SER A 30 -12.96 -9.34 3.99
C SER A 30 -11.57 -9.93 4.10
N MET A 31 -10.54 -9.09 4.04
CA MET A 31 -9.18 -9.55 4.28
C MET A 31 -8.98 -10.05 5.72
N ASN A 32 -9.87 -9.71 6.66
CA ASN A 32 -9.81 -10.33 8.00
C ASN A 32 -10.12 -11.85 7.98
N LEU A 33 -10.74 -12.36 6.91
CA LEU A 33 -11.19 -13.74 6.81
C LEU A 33 -10.44 -14.54 5.74
N LYS A 34 -9.51 -13.91 5.00
CA LYS A 34 -8.80 -14.58 3.90
C LYS A 34 -7.57 -15.35 4.40
N PRO A 35 -7.33 -16.56 3.87
CA PRO A 35 -6.09 -17.27 4.14
C PRO A 35 -4.90 -16.52 3.51
N GLY A 36 -3.76 -16.53 4.19
CA GLY A 36 -2.49 -16.03 3.65
C GLY A 36 -2.27 -14.51 3.69
N VAL A 37 -3.27 -13.70 4.07
CA VAL A 37 -3.11 -12.23 4.17
C VAL A 37 -2.65 -11.73 5.55
N SER A 38 -2.48 -12.65 6.51
CA SER A 38 -2.13 -12.36 7.91
C SER A 38 -3.07 -11.33 8.56
N HIS A 39 -2.73 -10.79 9.73
CA HIS A 39 -3.44 -9.66 10.35
C HIS A 39 -2.97 -8.31 9.79
N THR A 40 -2.83 -8.21 8.47
CA THR A 40 -2.51 -6.94 7.82
C THR A 40 -3.78 -6.11 7.64
N ASP A 41 -3.68 -4.80 7.86
CA ASP A 41 -4.77 -3.87 7.53
C ASP A 41 -4.82 -3.54 6.02
N SER A 42 -3.78 -3.95 5.28
CA SER A 42 -3.55 -3.68 3.87
C SER A 42 -3.49 -2.19 3.52
N LYS A 43 -3.09 -1.36 4.49
CA LYS A 43 -2.87 0.09 4.31
C LYS A 43 -1.43 0.47 4.00
N GLY A 44 -0.49 -0.47 4.02
CA GLY A 44 0.94 -0.17 3.84
C GLY A 44 1.23 0.72 2.63
N ILE A 45 0.55 0.48 1.50
CA ILE A 45 0.69 1.32 0.30
C ILE A 45 0.13 2.74 0.48
N GLU A 46 -1.01 2.89 1.15
CA GLU A 46 -1.65 4.18 1.40
C GLU A 46 -0.87 5.01 2.43
N LEU A 47 -0.37 4.36 3.48
CA LEU A 47 0.48 4.99 4.50
C LEU A 47 1.78 5.50 3.87
N ASN A 48 2.44 4.67 3.07
CA ASN A 48 3.65 5.06 2.35
C ASN A 48 3.38 6.22 1.41
N TRP A 49 2.29 6.16 0.63
CA TRP A 49 1.91 7.28 -0.24
C TRP A 49 1.69 8.58 0.56
N ALA A 50 0.94 8.52 1.65
CA ALA A 50 0.67 9.68 2.49
C ALA A 50 1.96 10.28 3.07
N ALA A 51 2.93 9.45 3.45
CA ALA A 51 4.23 9.89 3.95
C ALA A 51 5.11 10.49 2.83
N PHE A 52 5.13 9.87 1.65
CA PHE A 52 5.99 10.28 0.53
C PHE A 52 5.50 11.52 -0.21
N ASN A 53 4.19 11.75 -0.28
CA ASN A 53 3.61 12.86 -1.03
C ASN A 53 4.16 14.25 -0.59
N PRO A 54 4.29 14.58 0.71
CA PRO A 54 4.92 15.84 1.11
C PRO A 54 6.44 15.88 0.84
N ILE A 55 7.14 14.75 0.95
CA ILE A 55 8.59 14.66 0.68
C ILE A 55 8.87 14.90 -0.81
N ALA A 56 8.07 14.29 -1.69
CA ALA A 56 8.20 14.48 -3.13
C ALA A 56 8.01 15.96 -3.52
N ASN A 57 7.06 16.65 -2.87
CA ASN A 57 6.84 18.07 -3.08
C ASN A 57 8.00 18.94 -2.55
N SER A 58 8.56 18.63 -1.38
CA SER A 58 9.66 19.42 -0.81
C SER A 58 10.97 19.27 -1.59
N ALA A 59 11.16 18.13 -2.26
CA ALA A 59 12.36 17.86 -3.05
C ALA A 59 12.26 18.35 -4.52
N LYS A 60 11.12 18.86 -4.96
CA LYS A 60 10.84 19.14 -6.38
C LYS A 60 11.79 20.16 -7.03
N GLU A 61 12.21 21.16 -6.28
CA GLU A 61 13.12 22.23 -6.76
C GLU A 61 14.61 21.91 -6.50
N MET A 62 14.91 20.75 -5.89
CA MET A 62 16.27 20.34 -5.62
C MET A 62 16.98 19.83 -6.90
N GLY A 63 18.29 20.01 -6.98
CA GLY A 63 19.10 19.37 -8.03
C GLY A 63 19.08 17.84 -7.92
N LEU A 64 19.41 17.12 -9.00
CA LEU A 64 19.29 15.65 -9.10
C LEU A 64 19.97 14.87 -7.96
N GLY A 65 21.19 15.27 -7.58
CA GLY A 65 21.93 14.62 -6.48
C GLY A 65 21.25 14.83 -5.12
N PRO A 66 21.04 16.08 -4.69
CA PRO A 66 20.31 16.39 -3.46
C PRO A 66 18.90 15.77 -3.41
N TRP A 67 18.16 15.81 -4.52
CA TRP A 67 16.85 15.17 -4.65
C TRP A 67 16.90 13.67 -4.33
N HIS A 68 17.84 12.94 -4.95
CA HIS A 68 18.00 11.51 -4.73
C HIS A 68 18.39 11.19 -3.27
N ASN A 69 19.30 11.97 -2.70
CA ASN A 69 19.73 11.78 -1.30
C ASN A 69 18.58 12.01 -0.33
N THR A 70 17.82 13.10 -0.49
CA THR A 70 16.65 13.39 0.35
C THR A 70 15.61 12.29 0.29
N LEU A 71 15.27 11.77 -0.91
CA LEU A 71 14.33 10.66 -1.02
C LEU A 71 14.86 9.40 -0.34
N ASN A 72 16.13 9.05 -0.56
CA ASN A 72 16.72 7.84 0.01
C ASN A 72 16.79 7.90 1.54
N ASP A 73 17.12 9.05 2.12
CA ASP A 73 17.14 9.24 3.58
C ASP A 73 15.75 9.03 4.19
N HIS A 74 14.71 9.60 3.58
CA HIS A 74 13.34 9.41 4.03
C HIS A 74 12.83 7.98 3.82
N PHE A 75 13.17 7.32 2.71
CA PHE A 75 12.81 5.93 2.47
C PHE A 75 13.49 4.99 3.46
N GLY A 76 14.77 5.24 3.76
CA GLY A 76 15.51 4.53 4.79
C GLY A 76 14.86 4.67 6.17
N LEU A 77 14.44 5.89 6.52
CA LEU A 77 13.71 6.14 7.76
C LEU A 77 12.36 5.43 7.77
N LEU A 78 11.63 5.32 6.66
CA LEU A 78 10.29 4.71 6.59
C LEU A 78 10.30 3.19 6.42
N ASN A 79 11.47 2.55 6.33
CA ASN A 79 11.64 1.09 6.25
C ASN A 79 11.66 0.39 7.63
N TRP A 80 11.61 1.13 8.73
CA TRP A 80 11.47 0.61 10.09
C TRP A 80 10.02 0.19 10.42
#